data_AF-A0A067QP25-F1
#
_entry.id   AF-A0A067QP25-F1
#
_cell.length_a   1.000
_cell.length_b   1.000
_cell.length_c   1.000
_cell.angle_alpha   90.00
_cell.angle_beta   90.00
_cell.angle_gamma   90.00
#
_symmetry.space_group_name_H-M   'P 1'
#
loop_
_entity.id
_entity.type
_entity.pdbx_description
1 polymer ?
#
loop_
_entity_poly.entity_id
_entity_poly.type
_entity_poly.pdbx_seq_one_letter_code
_entity_poly.pdbx_strand_id
1 'polypeptide(L)'
;MLQYISIFVTGIPYALHQAGFGIGLFLLVLVALATDYSLILMIRSGHLSGAFSYQGLMEAAFGKPGFILLSLLQFIYPFIAMVSYNVAVGDTLTKVLMRVAGVGVESLLSHREVVVALATILITAPLCLYKDIAKLAKISFLSLVFVAFILITIFIRLGTLHDIIPSTHDSWRFANWGIIPSIGIMAFAFMCHHNTFLLYGSIQDADQHRWDTVTHASILTSLVVSALFGIAGYATFTGNSQGDLLENYCWNDDLMNVSRISFSITILLTFPIECFVIREVIENSFFSNLTSPEDKWRTLRHVGITIMIVITTYLISMATDCLGVVLELNGILAAVPLAYVLPAVSYLKLQEGSVFSHKKFPALCLALFGIIIAISGMVLLITNSNNVDTCSHGNEPPYCFTNVTTG
;
A
#
# COMPACT_ATOMS: atom_id res chain seq x y z
N MET A 1 1.03 -13.27 -2.37
CA MET A 1 0.62 -12.36 -1.27
C MET A 1 1.76 -11.44 -0.83
N LEU A 2 2.96 -11.97 -0.53
CA LEU A 2 4.12 -11.18 -0.06
C LEU A 2 4.56 -10.02 -0.99
N GLN A 3 4.37 -10.13 -2.30
CA GLN A 3 4.74 -9.08 -3.26
C GLN A 3 4.00 -7.75 -3.02
N TYR A 4 2.73 -7.81 -2.57
CA TYR A 4 1.89 -6.62 -2.37
C TYR A 4 2.20 -5.88 -1.07
N ILE A 5 2.69 -6.61 -0.06
CA ILE A 5 2.90 -6.08 1.28
C ILE A 5 4.25 -5.32 1.37
N SER A 6 5.14 -5.54 0.41
CA SER A 6 6.55 -5.14 0.48
C SER A 6 6.84 -3.63 0.38
N ILE A 7 6.00 -2.85 -0.29
CA ILE A 7 6.29 -1.42 -0.57
C ILE A 7 5.86 -0.51 0.57
N PHE A 8 4.66 -0.72 1.10
CA PHE A 8 4.06 0.16 2.10
C PHE A 8 4.57 -0.08 3.52
N VAL A 9 5.41 -1.10 3.69
CA VAL A 9 6.13 -1.38 4.93
C VAL A 9 7.05 -0.21 5.33
N THR A 10 7.52 0.60 4.37
CA THR A 10 8.32 1.81 4.66
C THR A 10 7.52 2.89 5.40
N GLY A 11 6.18 2.86 5.36
CA GLY A 11 5.32 3.75 6.13
C GLY A 11 5.01 3.28 7.56
N ILE A 12 5.41 2.06 7.93
CA ILE A 12 5.11 1.49 9.27
C ILE A 12 5.83 2.25 10.39
N PRO A 13 7.11 2.67 10.28
CA PRO A 13 7.74 3.52 11.30
C PRO A 13 6.96 4.81 11.57
N TYR A 14 6.44 5.44 10.51
CA TYR A 14 5.59 6.62 10.64
C TYR A 14 4.26 6.31 11.35
N ALA A 15 3.64 5.17 11.04
CA ALA A 15 2.46 4.71 11.78
C ALA A 15 2.76 4.42 13.26
N LEU A 16 3.95 3.89 13.60
CA LEU A 16 4.37 3.74 14.99
C LEU A 16 4.57 5.10 15.67
N HIS A 17 5.10 6.10 14.96
CA HIS A 17 5.22 7.45 15.49
C HIS A 17 3.85 8.09 15.76
N GLN A 18 2.94 8.00 14.80
CA GLN A 18 1.61 8.60 14.88
C GLN A 18 0.76 8.02 16.03
N ALA A 19 0.77 6.70 16.22
CA ALA A 19 0.05 6.05 17.33
C ALA A 19 0.84 6.04 18.66
N GLY A 20 2.14 6.33 18.63
CA GLY A 20 3.07 6.03 19.73
C GLY A 20 3.57 4.59 19.64
N PHE A 21 4.81 4.34 20.04
CA PHE A 21 5.52 3.09 19.79
C PHE A 21 4.79 1.86 20.36
N GLY A 22 4.31 1.94 21.61
CA GLY A 22 3.63 0.84 22.28
C GLY A 22 2.28 0.50 21.64
N ILE A 23 1.41 1.50 21.51
CA ILE A 23 0.10 1.34 20.87
C ILE A 23 0.25 0.98 19.39
N GLY A 24 1.21 1.58 18.67
CA GLY A 24 1.50 1.28 17.27
C GLY A 24 1.85 -0.20 17.05
N LEU A 25 2.72 -0.79 17.89
CA LEU A 25 3.03 -2.21 17.78
C LEU A 25 1.83 -3.11 18.07
N PHE A 26 1.00 -2.75 19.05
CA PHE A 26 -0.24 -3.45 19.32
C PHE A 26 -1.21 -3.37 18.12
N LEU A 27 -1.37 -2.19 17.53
CA LEU A 27 -2.22 -1.97 16.36
C LEU A 27 -1.71 -2.74 15.14
N LEU A 28 -0.39 -2.83 14.95
CA LEU A 28 0.20 -3.60 13.86
C LEU A 28 -0.21 -5.07 13.92
N VAL A 29 -0.15 -5.68 15.11
CA VAL A 29 -0.61 -7.06 15.33
C VAL A 29 -2.12 -7.17 15.15
N LEU A 30 -2.90 -6.23 15.68
CA LEU A 30 -4.36 -6.23 15.56
C LEU A 30 -4.81 -6.16 14.09
N VAL A 31 -4.20 -5.28 13.30
CA VAL A 31 -4.48 -5.10 11.87
C VAL A 31 -4.09 -6.35 11.08
N ALA A 32 -2.95 -6.98 11.40
CA ALA A 32 -2.56 -8.23 10.77
C ALA A 32 -3.56 -9.35 11.05
N LEU A 33 -4.02 -9.50 12.30
CA LEU A 33 -5.05 -10.49 12.67
C LEU A 33 -6.40 -10.21 11.98
N ALA A 34 -6.80 -8.95 11.89
CA ALA A 34 -8.02 -8.55 11.17
C ALA A 34 -7.93 -8.85 9.66
N THR A 35 -6.75 -8.61 9.07
CA THR A 35 -6.46 -8.92 7.66
C THR A 35 -6.52 -10.42 7.41
N ASP A 36 -5.85 -11.22 8.24
CA ASP A 36 -5.84 -12.67 8.15
C ASP A 36 -7.27 -13.25 8.19
N TYR A 37 -8.04 -12.86 9.20
CA TYR A 37 -9.40 -13.34 9.37
C TYR A 37 -10.33 -12.90 8.22
N SER A 38 -10.20 -11.66 7.74
CA SER A 38 -11.03 -11.15 6.65
C SER A 38 -10.75 -11.82 5.30
N LEU A 39 -9.50 -12.18 5.01
CA LEU A 39 -9.13 -12.96 3.81
C LEU A 39 -9.76 -14.36 3.84
N ILE A 40 -9.76 -15.01 4.99
CA ILE A 40 -10.41 -16.31 5.20
C ILE A 40 -11.93 -16.19 4.99
N LEU A 41 -12.55 -15.15 5.56
CA LEU A 41 -13.98 -14.89 5.39
C LEU A 41 -14.37 -14.68 3.93
N MET A 42 -13.53 -14.01 3.14
CA MET A 42 -13.83 -13.71 1.76
C MET A 42 -13.89 -14.97 0.89
N ILE A 43 -12.91 -15.87 1.00
CA ILE A 43 -12.94 -17.17 0.29
C ILE A 43 -14.06 -18.07 0.81
N ARG A 44 -14.31 -18.09 2.12
CA ARG A 44 -15.45 -18.83 2.68
C ARG A 44 -16.78 -18.32 2.13
N SER A 45 -16.93 -17.00 1.99
CA SER A 45 -18.12 -16.39 1.41
C SER A 45 -18.26 -16.67 -0.09
N GLY A 46 -17.14 -16.81 -0.80
CA GLY A 46 -17.13 -17.29 -2.19
C GLY A 46 -17.67 -18.72 -2.30
N HIS A 47 -17.26 -19.62 -1.42
CA HIS A 47 -17.81 -20.98 -1.35
C HIS A 47 -19.31 -21.01 -1.01
N LEU A 48 -19.78 -20.12 -0.12
CA LEU A 48 -21.20 -20.02 0.25
C LEU A 48 -22.07 -19.46 -0.89
N SER A 49 -21.57 -18.49 -1.65
CA SER A 49 -22.31 -17.83 -2.73
C SER A 49 -22.15 -18.51 -4.09
N GLY A 50 -21.12 -19.35 -4.26
CA GLY A 50 -20.73 -19.89 -5.56
C GLY A 50 -20.03 -18.89 -6.48
N ALA A 51 -19.72 -17.68 -5.99
CA ALA A 51 -19.05 -16.64 -6.75
C ALA A 51 -17.55 -16.53 -6.38
N PHE A 52 -16.68 -16.74 -7.36
CA PHE A 52 -15.22 -16.71 -7.19
C PHE A 52 -14.57 -15.46 -7.79
N SER A 53 -15.24 -14.31 -7.61
CA SER A 53 -14.69 -12.99 -7.84
C SER A 53 -15.23 -12.05 -6.77
N TYR A 54 -14.50 -10.99 -6.43
CA TYR A 54 -14.96 -10.11 -5.37
C TYR A 54 -16.24 -9.37 -5.80
N GLN A 55 -16.28 -8.88 -7.04
CA GLN A 55 -17.46 -8.27 -7.67
C GLN A 55 -18.66 -9.20 -7.64
N GLY A 56 -18.46 -10.48 -8.03
CA GLY A 56 -19.52 -11.49 -8.01
C GLY A 56 -19.99 -11.84 -6.60
N LEU A 57 -19.09 -11.90 -5.62
CA LEU A 57 -19.44 -12.14 -4.22
C LEU A 57 -20.36 -11.03 -3.68
N MET A 58 -20.00 -9.77 -3.95
CA MET A 58 -20.80 -8.62 -3.51
C MET A 58 -22.14 -8.53 -4.23
N GLU A 59 -22.18 -8.90 -5.51
CA GLU A 59 -23.42 -9.02 -6.27
C GLU A 59 -24.32 -10.14 -5.73
N ALA A 60 -23.75 -11.30 -5.38
CA ALA A 60 -24.51 -12.40 -4.80
C ALA A 60 -25.07 -12.06 -3.40
N ALA A 61 -24.33 -11.31 -2.59
CA ALA A 61 -24.74 -10.95 -1.23
C ALA A 61 -25.72 -9.75 -1.18
N PHE A 62 -25.52 -8.73 -2.03
CA PHE A 62 -26.23 -7.45 -1.93
C PHE A 62 -26.84 -6.97 -3.27
N GLY A 63 -26.75 -7.77 -4.33
CA GLY A 63 -27.21 -7.40 -5.66
C GLY A 63 -26.38 -6.29 -6.29
N LYS A 64 -26.98 -5.61 -7.28
CA LYS A 64 -26.34 -4.54 -8.05
C LYS A 64 -25.76 -3.39 -7.21
N PRO A 65 -26.38 -2.93 -6.10
CA PRO A 65 -25.75 -1.93 -5.23
C PRO A 65 -24.42 -2.40 -4.64
N GLY A 66 -24.32 -3.66 -4.23
CA GLY A 66 -23.07 -4.25 -3.72
C GLY A 66 -21.99 -4.30 -4.80
N PHE A 67 -22.36 -4.73 -6.01
CA PHE A 67 -21.47 -4.72 -7.17
C PHE A 67 -20.89 -3.33 -7.45
N ILE A 68 -21.75 -2.29 -7.49
CA ILE A 68 -21.31 -0.91 -7.78
C ILE A 68 -20.40 -0.39 -6.67
N LEU A 69 -20.80 -0.55 -5.40
CA LEU A 69 -20.01 -0.09 -4.26
C LEU A 69 -18.62 -0.72 -4.27
N LEU A 70 -18.54 -2.02 -4.47
CA LEU A 70 -17.25 -2.71 -4.52
C LEU A 70 -16.43 -2.26 -5.73
N SER A 71 -17.05 -2.13 -6.91
CA SER A 71 -16.34 -1.69 -8.12
C SER A 71 -15.75 -0.29 -7.94
N LEU A 72 -16.46 0.63 -7.28
CA LEU A 72 -15.93 1.95 -6.95
C LEU A 72 -14.74 1.87 -5.99
N LEU A 73 -14.84 1.10 -4.91
CA LEU A 73 -13.74 0.97 -3.95
C LEU A 73 -12.52 0.27 -4.57
N GLN A 74 -12.75 -0.79 -5.36
CA GLN A 74 -11.72 -1.54 -6.08
C GLN A 74 -11.11 -0.73 -7.24
N PHE A 75 -11.74 0.36 -7.67
CA PHE A 75 -11.12 1.37 -8.52
C PHE A 75 -10.28 2.35 -7.69
N ILE A 76 -10.86 2.92 -6.62
CA ILE A 76 -10.24 3.99 -5.81
C ILE A 76 -8.95 3.51 -5.13
N TYR A 77 -8.99 2.34 -4.49
CA TYR A 77 -7.83 1.81 -3.75
C TYR A 77 -6.55 1.70 -4.60
N PRO A 78 -6.53 0.93 -5.70
CA PRO A 78 -5.33 0.78 -6.51
C PRO A 78 -4.98 2.07 -7.26
N PHE A 79 -5.96 2.94 -7.54
CA PHE A 79 -5.71 4.23 -8.18
C PHE A 79 -4.87 5.13 -7.28
N ILE A 80 -5.27 5.28 -6.02
CA ILE A 80 -4.51 6.07 -5.04
C ILE A 80 -3.17 5.39 -4.73
N ALA A 81 -3.10 4.06 -4.69
CA ALA A 81 -1.84 3.34 -4.53
C ALA A 81 -0.83 3.66 -5.66
N MET A 82 -1.30 3.73 -6.92
CA MET A 82 -0.45 4.14 -8.05
C MET A 82 -0.02 5.60 -7.98
N VAL A 83 -0.86 6.49 -7.44
CA VAL A 83 -0.43 7.87 -7.12
C VAL A 83 0.71 7.84 -6.09
N SER A 84 0.56 7.10 -4.99
CA SER A 84 1.61 6.94 -3.97
C SER A 84 2.91 6.36 -4.54
N TYR A 85 2.82 5.43 -5.49
CA TYR A 85 3.99 4.88 -6.19
C TYR A 85 4.77 5.95 -6.96
N ASN A 86 4.09 6.82 -7.70
CA ASN A 86 4.74 7.92 -8.40
C ASN A 86 5.38 8.91 -7.41
N VAL A 87 4.71 9.22 -6.30
CA VAL A 87 5.26 10.08 -5.24
C VAL A 87 6.56 9.49 -4.70
N ALA A 88 6.54 8.24 -4.24
CA ALA A 88 7.70 7.57 -3.66
C ALA A 88 8.85 7.38 -4.66
N VAL A 89 8.56 7.07 -5.93
CA VAL A 89 9.58 7.00 -6.99
C VAL A 89 10.21 8.36 -7.21
N GLY A 90 9.41 9.43 -7.20
CA GLY A 90 9.89 10.79 -7.29
C GLY A 90 10.83 11.17 -6.16
N ASP A 91 10.42 10.93 -4.92
CA ASP A 91 11.20 11.29 -3.72
C ASP A 91 12.53 10.52 -3.67
N THR A 92 12.48 9.22 -3.99
CA THR A 92 13.67 8.34 -3.94
C THR A 92 14.62 8.53 -5.11
N LEU A 93 14.14 8.50 -6.37
CA LEU A 93 15.02 8.57 -7.54
C LEU A 93 15.62 9.96 -7.72
N THR A 94 14.93 11.03 -7.31
CA THR A 94 15.50 12.38 -7.41
C THR A 94 16.79 12.49 -6.59
N LYS A 95 16.81 11.98 -5.34
CA LYS A 95 18.02 11.94 -4.50
C LYS A 95 19.16 11.13 -5.13
N VAL A 96 18.82 9.98 -5.71
CA VAL A 96 19.79 9.11 -6.39
C VAL A 96 20.39 9.83 -7.60
N LEU A 97 19.57 10.48 -8.42
CA LEU A 97 20.03 11.21 -9.60
C LEU A 97 20.89 12.41 -9.23
N MET A 98 20.51 13.17 -8.19
CA MET A 98 21.35 14.25 -7.67
C MET A 98 22.72 13.73 -7.22
N ARG A 99 22.77 12.60 -6.51
CA ARG A 99 24.04 11.98 -6.07
C ARG A 99 24.90 11.49 -7.22
N VAL A 100 24.32 10.78 -8.19
CA VAL A 100 25.07 10.11 -9.28
C VAL A 100 25.50 11.09 -10.36
N ALA A 101 24.62 12.00 -10.77
CA ALA A 101 24.93 12.97 -11.82
C ALA A 101 25.68 14.20 -11.30
N GLY A 102 25.84 14.34 -9.96
CA GLY A 102 26.58 15.43 -9.34
C GLY A 102 25.98 16.80 -9.63
N VAL A 103 24.69 16.86 -9.92
CA VAL A 103 24.04 18.08 -10.40
C VAL A 103 23.42 18.85 -9.24
N GLY A 104 23.62 20.17 -9.23
CA GLY A 104 23.02 21.06 -8.25
C GLY A 104 21.51 21.25 -8.44
N VAL A 105 20.92 22.01 -7.51
CA VAL A 105 19.47 22.24 -7.38
C VAL A 105 18.82 22.87 -8.63
N GLU A 106 19.60 23.49 -9.52
CA GLU A 106 19.11 24.15 -10.74
C GLU A 106 18.91 23.21 -11.95
N SER A 107 19.17 21.92 -11.80
CA SER A 107 19.05 20.97 -12.91
C SER A 107 17.64 20.51 -13.15
N LEU A 108 17.33 20.19 -14.41
CA LEU A 108 16.07 19.53 -14.76
C LEU A 108 15.89 18.20 -13.98
N LEU A 109 16.99 17.52 -13.63
CA LEU A 109 16.97 16.24 -12.91
C LEU A 109 16.85 16.37 -11.39
N SER A 110 16.90 17.58 -10.82
CA SER A 110 16.55 17.83 -9.41
C SER A 110 15.06 18.11 -9.22
N HIS A 111 14.31 18.29 -10.32
CA HIS A 111 12.86 18.43 -10.29
C HIS A 111 12.18 17.06 -10.29
N ARG A 112 11.51 16.74 -9.18
CA ARG A 112 10.79 15.48 -8.96
C ARG A 112 9.81 15.17 -10.08
N GLU A 113 9.12 16.19 -10.60
CA GLU A 113 8.11 16.05 -11.65
C GLU A 113 8.71 15.45 -12.92
N VAL A 114 9.92 15.88 -13.26
CA VAL A 114 10.67 15.42 -14.43
C VAL A 114 11.13 13.98 -14.23
N VAL A 115 11.64 13.64 -13.03
CA VAL A 115 12.08 12.28 -12.71
C VAL A 115 10.92 11.30 -12.78
N VAL A 116 9.77 11.65 -12.20
CA VAL A 116 8.55 10.84 -12.27
C VAL A 116 8.06 10.72 -13.71
N ALA A 117 8.08 11.80 -14.50
CA ALA A 117 7.68 11.76 -15.91
C ALA A 117 8.57 10.81 -16.73
N LEU A 118 9.90 10.88 -16.54
CA LEU A 118 10.85 10.01 -17.21
C LEU A 118 10.65 8.55 -16.81
N ALA A 119 10.53 8.26 -15.52
CA ALA A 119 10.25 6.91 -15.03
C ALA A 119 8.92 6.37 -15.60
N THR A 120 7.89 7.24 -15.65
CA THR A 120 6.58 6.88 -16.18
C THR A 120 6.62 6.55 -17.66
N ILE A 121 7.26 7.38 -18.49
CA ILE A 121 7.33 7.21 -19.94
C ILE A 121 8.23 6.03 -20.32
N LEU A 122 9.39 5.90 -19.67
CA LEU A 122 10.41 4.94 -20.06
C LEU A 122 10.18 3.54 -19.49
N ILE A 123 9.50 3.43 -18.34
CA ILE A 123 9.38 2.17 -17.59
C ILE A 123 7.91 1.83 -17.33
N THR A 124 7.17 2.70 -16.63
CA THR A 124 5.81 2.36 -16.17
C THR A 124 4.83 2.14 -17.33
N ALA A 125 4.76 3.08 -18.27
CA ALA A 125 3.87 3.01 -19.42
C ALA A 125 4.09 1.76 -20.30
N PRO A 126 5.32 1.42 -20.74
CA PRO A 126 5.53 0.21 -21.52
C PRO A 126 5.21 -1.08 -20.74
N LEU A 127 5.49 -1.12 -19.42
CA LEU A 127 5.14 -2.27 -18.60
C LEU A 127 3.61 -2.40 -18.42
N CYS A 128 2.87 -1.32 -18.22
CA CYS A 128 1.42 -1.32 -18.10
C CYS A 128 0.69 -1.75 -19.40
N LEU A 129 1.31 -1.52 -20.55
CA LEU A 129 0.82 -1.95 -21.86
C LEU A 129 1.15 -3.43 -22.17
N TYR A 130 2.01 -4.07 -21.36
CA TYR A 130 2.35 -5.47 -21.53
C TYR A 130 1.18 -6.37 -21.12
N LYS A 131 0.75 -7.25 -22.02
CA LYS A 131 -0.46 -8.07 -21.83
C LYS A 131 -0.26 -9.34 -20.99
N ASP A 132 0.98 -9.80 -20.84
CA ASP A 132 1.30 -11.08 -20.21
C ASP A 132 1.87 -10.87 -18.80
N ILE A 133 0.96 -10.83 -17.83
CA ILE A 133 1.26 -10.60 -16.40
C ILE A 133 1.92 -11.83 -15.77
N ALA A 134 1.80 -13.02 -16.37
CA ALA A 134 2.42 -14.24 -15.84
C ALA A 134 3.96 -14.15 -15.85
N LYS A 135 4.55 -13.33 -16.73
CA LYS A 135 5.99 -13.03 -16.70
C LYS A 135 6.39 -12.10 -15.55
N LEU A 136 5.48 -11.25 -15.06
CA LEU A 136 5.70 -10.42 -13.88
C LEU A 136 5.72 -11.25 -12.58
N ALA A 137 5.07 -12.43 -12.55
CA ALA A 137 5.13 -13.32 -11.39
C ALA A 137 6.56 -13.83 -11.10
N LYS A 138 7.40 -14.04 -12.13
CA LYS A 138 8.83 -14.37 -11.95
C LYS A 138 9.62 -13.21 -11.33
N ILE A 139 9.18 -11.99 -11.58
CA ILE A 139 9.76 -10.77 -11.03
C ILE A 139 9.39 -10.60 -9.55
N SER A 140 8.30 -11.21 -9.06
CA SER A 140 7.93 -11.23 -7.64
C SER A 140 9.03 -11.74 -6.71
N PHE A 141 9.81 -12.73 -7.15
CA PHE A 141 10.90 -13.26 -6.32
C PHE A 141 12.03 -12.22 -6.16
N LEU A 142 12.31 -11.45 -7.22
CA LEU A 142 13.30 -10.38 -7.19
C LEU A 142 12.89 -9.27 -6.20
N SER A 143 11.61 -8.91 -6.13
CA SER A 143 11.11 -7.94 -5.15
C SER A 143 11.36 -8.39 -3.69
N LEU A 144 11.24 -9.68 -3.39
CA LEU A 144 11.55 -10.19 -2.03
C LEU A 144 13.02 -10.03 -1.68
N VAL A 145 13.92 -10.26 -2.64
CA VAL A 145 15.36 -10.05 -2.46
C VAL A 145 15.66 -8.58 -2.17
N PHE A 146 15.03 -7.65 -2.91
CA PHE A 146 15.19 -6.22 -2.66
C PHE A 146 14.67 -5.80 -1.29
N VAL A 147 13.53 -6.32 -0.83
CA VAL A 147 13.00 -6.02 0.50
C VAL A 147 13.95 -6.52 1.60
N ALA A 148 14.46 -7.75 1.47
CA ALA A 148 15.44 -8.28 2.41
C ALA A 148 16.72 -7.44 2.42
N PHE A 149 17.21 -7.01 1.25
CA PHE A 149 18.34 -6.11 1.12
C PHE A 149 18.09 -4.77 1.83
N ILE A 150 16.96 -4.11 1.54
CA ILE A 150 16.59 -2.83 2.17
C ILE A 150 16.53 -2.99 3.69
N LEU A 151 15.92 -4.07 4.18
CA LEU A 151 15.86 -4.36 5.61
C LEU A 151 17.25 -4.49 6.25
N ILE A 152 18.16 -5.22 5.61
CA ILE A 152 19.55 -5.34 6.06
C ILE A 152 20.22 -3.95 6.13
N THR A 153 20.05 -3.11 5.11
CA THR A 153 20.63 -1.75 5.12
C THR A 153 20.07 -0.88 6.24
N ILE A 154 18.78 -1.00 6.55
CA ILE A 154 18.15 -0.29 7.67
C ILE A 154 18.75 -0.77 9.00
N PHE A 155 18.97 -2.08 9.18
CA PHE A 155 19.63 -2.59 10.40
C PHE A 155 21.08 -2.13 10.54
N ILE A 156 21.82 -2.06 9.43
CA ILE A 156 23.17 -1.48 9.43
C ILE A 156 23.10 -0.01 9.87
N ARG A 157 22.16 0.76 9.31
CA ARG A 157 22.03 2.18 9.62
C ARG A 157 21.49 2.47 11.02
N LEU A 158 20.65 1.59 11.58
CA LEU A 158 20.25 1.66 12.98
C LEU A 158 21.48 1.69 13.90
N GLY A 159 22.47 0.84 13.65
CA GLY A 159 23.71 0.80 14.45
C GLY A 159 24.65 1.99 14.24
N THR A 160 24.50 2.78 13.16
CA THR A 160 25.41 3.89 12.84
C THR A 160 24.80 5.28 13.00
N LEU A 161 23.48 5.42 12.87
CA LEU A 161 22.80 6.72 12.83
C LEU A 161 21.98 7.02 14.09
N HIS A 162 21.58 6.01 14.87
CA HIS A 162 20.76 6.19 16.08
C HIS A 162 21.31 7.27 17.03
N ASP A 163 22.63 7.29 17.25
CA ASP A 163 23.26 8.23 18.19
C ASP A 163 23.44 9.65 17.61
N ILE A 164 23.29 9.80 16.29
CA ILE A 164 23.48 11.06 15.56
C ILE A 164 22.14 11.80 15.45
N ILE A 165 21.03 11.06 15.33
CA ILE A 165 19.71 11.64 15.10
C ILE A 165 19.17 12.23 16.42
N PRO A 166 18.82 13.52 16.43
CA PRO A 166 18.37 14.18 17.66
C PRO A 166 17.02 13.61 18.11
N SER A 167 16.92 13.30 19.40
CA SER A 167 15.66 12.91 20.03
C SER A 167 14.67 14.08 20.02
N THR A 168 13.46 13.85 19.56
CA THR A 168 12.33 14.79 19.70
C THR A 168 11.51 14.48 20.95
N HIS A 169 10.63 15.40 21.35
CA HIS A 169 9.73 15.21 22.51
C HIS A 169 8.82 13.98 22.37
N ASP A 170 8.51 13.55 21.14
CA ASP A 170 7.64 12.40 20.87
C ASP A 170 8.41 11.08 20.72
N SER A 171 9.71 11.07 21.00
CA SER A 171 10.54 9.85 20.95
C SER A 171 10.08 8.85 22.01
N TRP A 172 9.89 7.59 21.61
CA TRP A 172 9.54 6.46 22.47
C TRP A 172 8.25 6.63 23.30
N ARG A 173 7.37 7.55 22.90
CA ARG A 173 6.06 7.70 23.53
C ARG A 173 5.26 6.41 23.41
N PHE A 174 4.69 5.95 24.52
CA PHE A 174 3.89 4.73 24.52
C PHE A 174 2.61 4.88 23.68
N ALA A 175 1.96 6.04 23.75
CA ALA A 175 0.74 6.35 23.03
C ALA A 175 0.74 7.82 22.57
N ASN A 176 0.20 8.05 21.37
CA ASN A 176 -0.07 9.35 20.77
C ASN A 176 -1.51 9.36 20.20
N TRP A 177 -1.97 10.52 19.72
CA TRP A 177 -3.34 10.72 19.24
C TRP A 177 -3.61 10.17 17.83
N GLY A 178 -2.57 9.89 17.05
CA GLY A 178 -2.67 9.41 15.66
C GLY A 178 -3.05 7.93 15.53
N ILE A 179 -3.92 7.40 16.40
CA ILE A 179 -4.36 5.99 16.38
C ILE A 179 -5.08 5.65 15.08
N ILE A 180 -6.06 6.46 14.69
CA ILE A 180 -6.87 6.23 13.48
C ILE A 180 -6.03 6.36 12.19
N PRO A 181 -5.21 7.42 12.02
CA PRO A 181 -4.25 7.50 10.91
C PRO A 181 -3.35 6.28 10.79
N SER A 182 -2.83 5.81 11.92
CA SER A 182 -1.93 4.65 11.98
C SER A 182 -2.61 3.36 11.54
N ILE A 183 -3.85 3.14 11.96
CA ILE A 183 -4.66 2.00 11.48
C ILE A 183 -4.88 2.12 9.98
N GLY A 184 -5.13 3.32 9.45
CA GLY A 184 -5.24 3.58 8.01
C GLY A 184 -3.97 3.15 7.25
N ILE A 185 -2.80 3.64 7.67
CA ILE A 185 -1.51 3.31 7.05
C ILE A 185 -1.23 1.81 7.12
N MET A 186 -1.47 1.17 8.27
CA MET A 186 -1.27 -0.27 8.43
C MET A 186 -2.27 -1.07 7.58
N ALA A 187 -3.55 -0.68 7.54
CA ALA A 187 -4.56 -1.34 6.72
C ALA A 187 -4.23 -1.23 5.23
N PHE A 188 -3.72 -0.06 4.81
CA PHE A 188 -3.20 0.13 3.46
C PHE A 188 -2.04 -0.83 3.16
N ALA A 189 -1.09 -0.97 4.08
CA ALA A 189 0.08 -1.83 3.91
C ALA A 189 -0.25 -3.34 3.86
N PHE A 190 -1.29 -3.77 4.57
CA PHE A 190 -1.73 -5.16 4.58
C PHE A 190 -2.81 -5.48 3.53
N MET A 191 -3.24 -4.49 2.75
CA MET A 191 -4.34 -4.68 1.81
C MET A 191 -3.93 -5.55 0.60
N CYS A 192 -4.62 -6.68 0.43
CA CYS A 192 -4.46 -7.55 -0.75
C CYS A 192 -5.78 -8.20 -1.22
N HIS A 193 -6.92 -7.80 -0.64
CA HIS A 193 -8.21 -8.45 -0.81
C HIS A 193 -8.73 -8.42 -2.24
N HIS A 194 -8.48 -7.34 -2.99
CA HIS A 194 -8.93 -7.21 -4.37
C HIS A 194 -8.35 -8.29 -5.30
N ASN A 195 -7.19 -8.87 -4.97
CA ASN A 195 -6.55 -9.95 -5.74
C ASN A 195 -6.76 -11.34 -5.14
N THR A 196 -7.50 -11.46 -4.04
CA THR A 196 -7.58 -12.71 -3.28
C THR A 196 -8.18 -13.87 -4.08
N PHE A 197 -9.25 -13.63 -4.84
CA PHE A 197 -9.85 -14.69 -5.67
C PHE A 197 -8.90 -15.15 -6.79
N LEU A 198 -8.13 -14.23 -7.39
CA LEU A 198 -7.09 -14.57 -8.37
C LEU A 198 -5.98 -15.41 -7.73
N LEU A 199 -5.52 -15.04 -6.54
CA LEU A 199 -4.53 -15.79 -5.77
C LEU A 199 -5.05 -17.17 -5.37
N TYR A 200 -6.30 -17.26 -4.91
CA TYR A 200 -6.94 -18.52 -4.56
C TYR A 200 -7.01 -19.47 -5.77
N GLY A 201 -7.44 -18.98 -6.93
CA GLY A 201 -7.50 -19.76 -8.17
C GLY A 201 -6.13 -20.20 -8.72
N SER A 202 -5.04 -19.57 -8.27
CA SER A 202 -3.67 -19.95 -8.65
C SER A 202 -3.10 -21.10 -7.80
N ILE A 203 -3.76 -21.47 -6.70
CA ILE A 203 -3.35 -22.58 -5.83
C ILE A 203 -3.77 -23.90 -6.48
N GLN A 204 -2.83 -24.84 -6.59
CA GLN A 204 -3.12 -26.19 -7.06
C GLN A 204 -4.08 -26.89 -6.10
N ASP A 205 -5.15 -27.48 -6.65
CA ASP A 205 -6.30 -28.05 -5.93
C ASP A 205 -6.74 -27.16 -4.75
N ALA A 206 -7.06 -25.90 -5.06
CA ALA A 206 -7.48 -24.92 -4.09
C ALA A 206 -8.70 -25.41 -3.27
N ASP A 207 -8.55 -25.42 -1.95
CA ASP A 207 -9.62 -25.62 -0.98
C ASP A 207 -9.47 -24.61 0.18
N GLN A 208 -10.48 -24.55 1.04
CA GLN A 208 -10.48 -23.63 2.19
C GLN A 208 -9.30 -23.88 3.14
N HIS A 209 -8.93 -25.14 3.39
CA HIS A 209 -7.88 -25.47 4.36
C HIS A 209 -6.48 -25.04 3.88
N ARG A 210 -6.18 -25.29 2.59
CA ARG A 210 -4.97 -24.82 1.93
C ARG A 210 -4.92 -23.30 1.91
N TRP A 211 -6.04 -22.64 1.62
CA TRP A 211 -6.13 -21.18 1.67
C TRP A 211 -5.84 -20.64 3.06
N ASP A 212 -6.44 -21.20 4.11
CA ASP A 212 -6.21 -20.78 5.50
C ASP A 212 -4.72 -20.93 5.87
N THR A 213 -4.11 -22.07 5.50
CA THR A 213 -2.68 -22.33 5.75
C THR A 213 -1.77 -21.31 5.05
N VAL A 214 -2.01 -21.06 3.75
CA VAL A 214 -1.23 -20.10 2.95
C VAL A 214 -1.43 -18.67 3.46
N THR A 215 -2.65 -18.32 3.86
CA THR A 215 -2.99 -17.00 4.40
C THR A 215 -2.28 -16.76 5.72
N HIS A 216 -2.41 -17.67 6.69
CA HIS A 216 -1.74 -17.56 7.99
C HIS A 216 -0.22 -17.43 7.84
N ALA A 217 0.41 -18.28 7.01
CA ALA A 217 1.85 -18.22 6.77
C ALA A 217 2.27 -16.90 6.11
N SER A 218 1.49 -16.42 5.13
CA SER A 218 1.77 -15.17 4.41
C SER A 218 1.63 -13.96 5.32
N ILE A 219 0.52 -13.84 6.06
CA ILE A 219 0.27 -12.72 6.96
C ILE A 219 1.24 -12.71 8.14
N LEU A 220 1.59 -13.87 8.70
CA LEU A 220 2.60 -13.95 9.75
C LEU A 220 3.98 -13.48 9.25
N THR A 221 4.40 -13.95 8.07
CA THR A 221 5.66 -13.52 7.46
C THR A 221 5.67 -12.02 7.22
N SER A 222 4.57 -11.49 6.68
CA SER A 222 4.37 -10.06 6.48
C SER A 222 4.39 -9.26 7.77
N LEU A 223 3.74 -9.74 8.83
CA LEU A 223 3.77 -9.11 10.15
C LEU A 223 5.19 -9.03 10.70
N VAL A 224 5.97 -10.11 10.59
CA VAL A 224 7.37 -10.12 11.03
C VAL A 224 8.19 -9.09 10.24
N VAL A 225 8.08 -9.08 8.90
CA VAL A 225 8.81 -8.11 8.07
C VAL A 225 8.38 -6.67 8.41
N SER A 226 7.08 -6.40 8.49
CA SER A 226 6.53 -5.09 8.87
C SER A 226 7.00 -4.64 10.25
N ALA A 227 7.06 -5.55 11.22
CA ALA A 227 7.56 -5.26 12.56
C ALA A 227 9.06 -4.95 12.56
N LEU A 228 9.87 -5.71 11.79
CA LEU A 228 11.31 -5.45 11.69
C LEU A 228 11.59 -4.08 11.07
N PHE A 229 10.92 -3.74 9.96
CA PHE A 229 11.01 -2.41 9.35
C PHE A 229 10.51 -1.31 10.29
N GLY A 230 9.33 -1.52 10.88
CA GLY A 230 8.71 -0.59 11.82
C GLY A 230 9.61 -0.27 12.99
N ILE A 231 10.09 -1.30 13.70
CA ILE A 231 10.93 -1.17 14.89
C ILE A 231 12.30 -0.58 14.52
N ALA A 232 12.98 -1.10 13.49
CA ALA A 232 14.32 -0.61 13.15
C ALA A 232 14.29 0.82 12.60
N GLY A 233 13.31 1.13 11.75
CA GLY A 233 13.12 2.49 11.23
C GLY A 233 12.74 3.48 12.34
N TYR A 234 11.78 3.12 13.19
CA TYR A 234 11.36 3.98 14.30
C TYR A 234 12.47 4.13 15.35
N ALA A 235 13.22 3.08 15.67
CA ALA A 235 14.33 3.18 16.60
C ALA A 235 15.40 4.16 16.09
N THR A 236 15.64 4.19 14.78
CA THR A 236 16.62 5.10 14.16
C THR A 236 16.14 6.55 14.21
N PHE A 237 14.91 6.83 13.77
CA PHE A 237 14.46 8.22 13.54
C PHE A 237 13.52 8.78 14.62
N THR A 238 12.94 7.91 15.44
CA THR A 238 11.96 8.20 16.49
C THR A 238 10.87 9.15 16.00
N GLY A 239 10.72 10.33 16.60
CA GLY A 239 9.73 11.32 16.18
C GLY A 239 10.10 12.12 14.93
N ASN A 240 11.21 11.80 14.25
CA ASN A 240 11.50 12.32 12.91
C ASN A 240 11.01 11.39 11.79
N SER A 241 10.47 10.20 12.11
CA SER A 241 10.03 9.20 11.12
C SER A 241 9.03 9.80 10.11
N GLN A 242 9.35 9.76 8.82
CA GLN A 242 8.51 10.28 7.74
C GLN A 242 7.68 9.17 7.09
N GLY A 243 6.63 9.54 6.37
CA GLY A 243 5.74 8.61 5.66
C GLY A 243 6.45 7.72 4.63
N ASP A 244 7.57 8.20 4.06
CA ASP A 244 8.57 7.36 3.40
C ASP A 244 9.82 7.27 4.28
N LEU A 245 10.08 6.09 4.87
CA LEU A 245 11.28 5.86 5.66
C LEU A 245 12.58 6.16 4.90
N LEU A 246 12.62 5.96 3.57
CA LEU A 246 13.84 6.22 2.80
C LEU A 246 14.13 7.72 2.66
N GLU A 247 13.16 8.57 2.92
CA GLU A 247 13.31 10.02 2.90
C GLU A 247 14.07 10.56 4.11
N ASN A 248 14.04 9.82 5.22
CA ASN A 248 14.80 10.13 6.43
C ASN A 248 16.32 9.99 6.27
N TYR A 249 16.80 9.21 5.30
CA TYR A 249 18.24 9.06 5.08
C TYR A 249 18.77 10.21 4.22
N CYS A 250 20.02 10.59 4.42
CA CYS A 250 20.62 11.68 3.64
C CYS A 250 20.86 11.28 2.17
N TRP A 251 20.83 12.24 1.24
CA TRP A 251 21.13 11.99 -0.17
C TRP A 251 22.58 11.53 -0.43
N ASN A 252 23.53 11.87 0.45
CA ASN A 252 24.94 11.51 0.34
C ASN A 252 25.27 10.10 0.89
N ASP A 253 24.26 9.37 1.37
CA ASP A 253 24.40 8.00 1.85
C ASP A 253 24.33 7.01 0.68
N ASP A 254 25.49 6.58 0.19
CA ASP A 254 25.59 5.69 -0.96
C ASP A 254 24.95 4.32 -0.73
N LEU A 255 25.01 3.77 0.50
CA LEU A 255 24.36 2.51 0.84
C LEU A 255 22.84 2.65 0.71
N MET A 256 22.29 3.73 1.27
CA MET A 256 20.86 3.98 1.20
C MET A 256 20.39 4.39 -0.19
N ASN A 257 21.26 4.97 -1.02
CA ASN A 257 20.95 5.20 -2.44
C ASN A 257 20.79 3.89 -3.23
N VAL A 258 21.55 2.84 -2.90
CA VAL A 258 21.31 1.51 -3.49
C VAL A 258 19.97 0.94 -3.03
N SER A 259 19.58 1.17 -1.77
CA SER A 259 18.27 0.79 -1.25
C SER A 259 17.13 1.56 -1.92
N ARG A 260 17.31 2.86 -2.20
CA ARG A 260 16.38 3.69 -3.00
C ARG A 260 16.19 3.10 -4.38
N ILE A 261 17.26 2.77 -5.11
CA ILE A 261 17.17 2.14 -6.44
C ILE A 261 16.37 0.82 -6.36
N SER A 262 16.70 -0.03 -5.39
CA SER A 262 16.03 -1.33 -5.19
C SER A 262 14.54 -1.17 -4.88
N PHE A 263 14.21 -0.16 -4.07
CA PHE A 263 12.84 0.22 -3.73
C PHE A 263 12.07 0.76 -4.94
N SER A 264 12.64 1.70 -5.70
CA SER A 264 12.03 2.25 -6.90
C SER A 264 11.79 1.17 -7.96
N ILE A 265 12.74 0.24 -8.17
CA ILE A 265 12.54 -0.90 -9.07
C ILE A 265 11.34 -1.74 -8.60
N THR A 266 11.24 -2.03 -7.30
CA THR A 266 10.11 -2.79 -6.74
C THR A 266 8.78 -2.08 -6.99
N ILE A 267 8.72 -0.76 -6.80
CA ILE A 267 7.52 0.04 -7.07
C ILE A 267 7.15 0.00 -8.55
N LEU A 268 8.10 0.23 -9.45
CA LEU A 268 7.88 0.25 -10.90
C LEU A 268 7.38 -1.10 -11.43
N LEU A 269 7.73 -2.20 -10.76
CA LEU A 269 7.28 -3.54 -11.11
C LEU A 269 5.90 -3.89 -10.53
N THR A 270 5.49 -3.23 -9.45
CA THR A 270 4.15 -3.41 -8.85
C THR A 270 3.11 -2.53 -9.53
N PHE A 271 3.49 -1.36 -10.05
CA PHE A 271 2.57 -0.43 -10.73
C PHE A 271 1.71 -1.09 -11.83
N PRO A 272 2.25 -1.93 -12.75
CA PRO A 272 1.45 -2.58 -13.79
C PRO A 272 0.38 -3.52 -13.25
N ILE A 273 0.61 -4.11 -12.07
CA ILE A 273 -0.32 -5.04 -11.42
C ILE A 273 -1.55 -4.26 -10.94
N GLU A 274 -1.37 -3.13 -10.28
CA GLU A 274 -2.49 -2.26 -9.86
C GLU A 274 -3.22 -1.66 -11.07
N CYS A 275 -2.47 -1.29 -12.12
CA CYS A 275 -3.04 -0.82 -13.37
C CYS A 275 -3.92 -1.89 -14.06
N PHE A 276 -3.55 -3.17 -13.94
CA PHE A 276 -4.37 -4.27 -14.43
C PHE A 276 -5.69 -4.38 -13.66
N VAL A 277 -5.65 -4.30 -12.33
CA VAL A 277 -6.86 -4.37 -11.47
C VAL A 277 -7.86 -3.27 -11.84
N ILE A 278 -7.39 -2.03 -11.98
CA ILE A 278 -8.27 -0.91 -12.37
C ILE A 278 -8.91 -1.14 -13.74
N ARG A 279 -8.11 -1.62 -14.69
CA ARG A 279 -8.58 -1.89 -16.05
C ARG A 279 -9.62 -3.00 -16.05
N GLU A 280 -9.41 -4.06 -15.27
CA GLU A 280 -10.40 -5.12 -15.08
C GLU A 280 -11.70 -4.58 -14.49
N VAL A 281 -11.63 -3.71 -13.47
CA VAL A 281 -12.81 -3.06 -12.89
C VAL A 281 -13.57 -2.22 -13.92
N ILE A 282 -12.87 -1.42 -14.75
CA ILE A 282 -13.48 -0.61 -15.81
C ILE A 282 -14.13 -1.52 -16.88
N GLU A 283 -13.42 -2.55 -17.33
CA GLU A 283 -13.92 -3.50 -18.33
C GLU A 283 -15.18 -4.23 -17.83
N ASN A 284 -15.17 -4.74 -16.59
CA ASN A 284 -16.31 -5.42 -16.00
C ASN A 284 -17.50 -4.48 -15.73
N SER A 285 -17.24 -3.21 -15.39
CA SER A 285 -18.31 -2.25 -15.06
C SER A 285 -18.98 -1.64 -16.30
N PHE A 286 -18.20 -1.33 -17.34
CA PHE A 286 -18.69 -0.57 -18.51
C PHE A 286 -18.74 -1.38 -19.81
N PHE A 287 -17.95 -2.45 -19.93
CA PHE A 287 -17.75 -3.20 -21.18
C PHE A 287 -18.09 -4.69 -21.07
N SER A 288 -18.75 -5.12 -19.97
CA SER A 288 -19.13 -6.53 -19.74
C SER A 288 -19.99 -7.16 -20.85
N ASN A 289 -20.78 -6.35 -21.55
CA ASN A 289 -21.63 -6.78 -22.67
C ASN A 289 -20.92 -6.78 -24.04
N LEU A 290 -19.67 -6.29 -24.11
CA LEU A 290 -18.92 -6.07 -25.36
C LEU A 290 -17.71 -7.01 -25.51
N THR A 291 -17.49 -7.93 -24.56
CA THR A 291 -16.42 -8.94 -24.59
C THR A 291 -16.76 -10.13 -25.48
N SER A 292 -17.14 -9.90 -26.74
CA SER A 292 -17.16 -10.97 -27.74
C SER A 292 -15.72 -11.26 -28.23
N PRO A 293 -15.38 -12.51 -28.58
CA PRO A 293 -14.05 -12.86 -29.11
C PRO A 293 -13.65 -12.08 -30.38
N GLU A 294 -14.62 -11.49 -31.09
CA GLU A 294 -14.45 -10.76 -32.35
C GLU A 294 -14.33 -9.23 -32.17
N ASP A 295 -14.21 -8.73 -30.93
CA ASP A 295 -14.11 -7.30 -30.68
C ASP A 295 -12.82 -6.68 -31.24
N LYS A 296 -12.95 -6.06 -32.43
CA LYS A 296 -11.87 -5.33 -33.12
C LYS A 296 -11.30 -4.17 -32.30
N TRP A 297 -12.07 -3.61 -31.38
CA TRP A 297 -11.66 -2.46 -30.57
C TRP A 297 -10.93 -2.85 -29.28
N ARG A 298 -10.83 -4.15 -28.97
CA ARG A 298 -10.21 -4.64 -27.72
C ARG A 298 -8.80 -4.11 -27.49
N THR A 299 -7.95 -4.10 -28.52
CA THR A 299 -6.58 -3.57 -28.37
C THR A 299 -6.57 -2.06 -28.20
N LEU A 300 -7.39 -1.31 -28.95
CA LEU A 300 -7.44 0.15 -28.82
C LEU A 300 -8.00 0.56 -27.45
N ARG A 301 -9.06 -0.11 -26.98
CA ARG A 301 -9.64 0.11 -25.66
C ARG A 301 -8.63 -0.20 -24.55
N HIS A 302 -7.94 -1.34 -24.66
CA HIS A 302 -6.87 -1.70 -23.73
C HIS A 302 -5.79 -0.61 -23.65
N VAL A 303 -5.27 -0.14 -24.79
CA VAL A 303 -4.27 0.93 -24.83
C VAL A 303 -4.83 2.24 -24.29
N GLY A 304 -6.03 2.66 -24.73
CA GLY A 304 -6.65 3.91 -24.33
C GLY A 304 -6.95 4.00 -22.83
N ILE A 305 -7.53 2.94 -22.24
CA ILE A 305 -7.78 2.87 -20.79
C ILE A 305 -6.45 2.92 -20.03
N THR A 306 -5.45 2.15 -20.46
CA THR A 306 -4.13 2.11 -19.80
C THR A 306 -3.47 3.48 -19.79
N ILE A 307 -3.39 4.14 -20.94
CA ILE A 307 -2.78 5.46 -21.07
C ILE A 307 -3.55 6.49 -20.24
N MET A 308 -4.88 6.43 -20.23
CA MET A 308 -5.70 7.31 -19.38
C MET A 308 -5.38 7.13 -17.89
N ILE A 309 -5.30 5.89 -17.41
CA ILE A 309 -4.95 5.58 -16.01
C ILE A 309 -3.55 6.11 -15.68
N VAL A 310 -2.56 5.85 -16.53
CA VAL A 310 -1.16 6.27 -16.30
C VAL A 310 -1.03 7.80 -16.30
N ILE A 311 -1.68 8.49 -17.24
CA ILE A 311 -1.64 9.96 -17.30
C ILE A 311 -2.33 10.58 -16.08
N THR A 312 -3.52 10.09 -15.71
CA THR A 312 -4.28 10.67 -14.59
C THR A 312 -3.58 10.46 -13.25
N THR A 313 -3.01 9.27 -13.01
CA THR A 313 -2.22 9.00 -11.79
C THR A 313 -0.93 9.82 -11.76
N TYR A 314 -0.26 10.01 -12.89
CA TYR A 314 0.87 10.94 -13.00
C TYR A 314 0.46 12.37 -12.63
N LEU A 315 -0.58 12.92 -13.26
CA LEU A 315 -1.02 14.30 -13.01
C LEU A 315 -1.42 14.54 -11.56
N ILE A 316 -2.11 13.58 -10.92
CA ILE A 316 -2.49 13.70 -9.51
C ILE A 316 -1.27 13.58 -8.59
N SER A 317 -0.29 12.73 -8.93
CA SER A 317 0.94 12.63 -8.13
C SER A 317 1.79 13.92 -8.14
N MET A 318 1.59 14.81 -9.11
CA MET A 318 2.22 16.14 -9.13
C MET A 318 1.52 17.14 -8.20
N ALA A 319 0.30 16.84 -7.76
CA ALA A 319 -0.47 17.72 -6.87
C ALA A 319 -0.26 17.40 -5.38
N THR A 320 0.47 16.32 -5.05
CA THR A 320 0.71 15.90 -3.67
C THR A 320 2.13 15.37 -3.49
N ASP A 321 2.77 15.82 -2.41
CA ASP A 321 4.12 15.41 -2.05
C ASP A 321 4.16 14.69 -0.68
N CYS A 322 3.01 14.61 -0.02
CA CYS A 322 2.88 14.05 1.31
C CYS A 322 2.49 12.58 1.23
N LEU A 323 3.47 11.70 1.05
CA LEU A 323 3.19 10.25 0.98
C LEU A 323 2.35 9.78 2.17
N GLY A 324 2.72 10.16 3.41
CA GLY A 324 2.00 9.76 4.63
C GLY A 324 0.50 10.08 4.61
N VAL A 325 0.13 11.26 4.12
CA VAL A 325 -1.28 11.69 4.00
C VAL A 325 -2.02 10.85 2.95
N VAL A 326 -1.38 10.57 1.82
CA VAL A 326 -1.95 9.73 0.77
C VAL A 326 -2.16 8.29 1.28
N LEU A 327 -1.21 7.75 2.04
CA LEU A 327 -1.30 6.42 2.66
C LEU A 327 -2.46 6.36 3.66
N GLU A 328 -2.56 7.35 4.55
CA GLU A 328 -3.66 7.45 5.52
C GLU A 328 -5.02 7.52 4.82
N LEU A 329 -5.15 8.45 3.86
CA LEU A 329 -6.39 8.70 3.12
C LEU A 329 -6.87 7.41 2.43
N ASN A 330 -5.98 6.74 1.71
CA ASN A 330 -6.32 5.51 1.02
C ASN A 330 -6.68 4.38 2.00
N GLY A 331 -5.94 4.30 3.10
CA GLY A 331 -6.17 3.37 4.20
C GLY A 331 -7.59 3.48 4.76
N ILE A 332 -8.00 4.69 5.12
CA ILE A 332 -9.30 4.96 5.76
C ILE A 332 -10.45 4.85 4.75
N LEU A 333 -10.31 5.47 3.57
CA LEU A 333 -11.39 5.58 2.58
C LEU A 333 -11.66 4.30 1.81
N ALA A 334 -10.60 3.57 1.47
CA ALA A 334 -10.70 2.46 0.54
C ALA A 334 -10.29 1.14 1.19
N ALA A 335 -9.10 1.08 1.79
CA ALA A 335 -8.57 -0.18 2.32
C ALA A 335 -9.43 -0.73 3.47
N VAL A 336 -9.77 0.08 4.48
CA VAL A 336 -10.56 -0.37 5.64
C VAL A 336 -11.96 -0.91 5.23
N PRO A 337 -12.75 -0.20 4.40
CA PRO A 337 -14.01 -0.75 3.88
C PRO A 337 -13.82 -2.03 3.07
N LEU A 338 -12.85 -2.06 2.14
CA LEU A 338 -12.58 -3.21 1.27
C LEU A 338 -12.07 -4.44 2.04
N ALA A 339 -11.26 -4.22 3.08
CA ALA A 339 -10.59 -5.28 3.82
C ALA A 339 -11.46 -5.84 4.93
N TYR A 340 -12.13 -4.96 5.70
CA TYR A 340 -12.72 -5.36 6.98
C TYR A 340 -14.24 -5.31 6.95
N VAL A 341 -14.83 -4.30 6.29
CA VAL A 341 -16.29 -4.15 6.28
C VAL A 341 -16.91 -5.12 5.29
N LEU A 342 -16.54 -5.03 4.01
CA LEU A 342 -17.19 -5.77 2.93
C LEU A 342 -17.10 -7.30 3.06
N PRO A 343 -15.94 -7.91 3.38
CA PRO A 343 -15.87 -9.36 3.56
C PRO A 343 -16.70 -9.83 4.75
N ALA A 344 -16.67 -9.07 5.85
CA ALA A 344 -17.39 -9.40 7.06
C ALA A 344 -18.92 -9.33 6.86
N VAL A 345 -19.43 -8.25 6.27
CA VAL A 345 -20.87 -8.11 6.01
C VAL A 345 -21.37 -9.12 4.98
N SER A 346 -20.55 -9.46 3.97
CA SER A 346 -20.86 -10.51 3.00
C SER A 346 -21.03 -11.86 3.69
N TYR A 347 -20.09 -12.23 4.56
CA TYR A 347 -20.19 -13.47 5.34
C TYR A 347 -21.40 -13.47 6.27
N LEU A 348 -21.65 -12.38 7.00
CA LEU A 348 -22.81 -12.26 7.89
C LEU A 348 -24.14 -12.42 7.15
N LYS A 349 -24.20 -11.96 5.89
CA LYS A 349 -25.37 -12.04 5.03
C LYS A 349 -25.57 -13.44 4.43
N LEU A 350 -24.51 -14.09 3.98
CA LEU A 350 -24.56 -15.38 3.27
C LEU A 350 -24.64 -16.58 4.22
N GLN A 351 -23.94 -16.54 5.35
CA GLN A 351 -23.98 -17.64 6.30
C GLN A 351 -25.36 -17.73 6.98
N GLU A 352 -25.91 -18.92 7.17
CA GLU A 352 -27.19 -19.09 7.87
C GLU A 352 -27.05 -18.92 9.40
N GLY A 353 -28.15 -18.56 10.07
CA GLY A 353 -28.25 -18.46 11.53
C GLY A 353 -28.14 -17.03 12.11
N SER A 354 -28.32 -16.94 13.44
CA SER A 354 -28.31 -15.67 14.18
C SER A 354 -26.96 -14.95 14.10
N VAL A 355 -27.00 -13.62 13.99
CA VAL A 355 -25.82 -12.74 13.94
C VAL A 355 -24.95 -12.88 15.19
N PHE A 356 -25.55 -13.22 16.34
CA PHE A 356 -24.85 -13.45 17.61
C PHE A 356 -24.39 -14.90 17.82
N SER A 357 -24.48 -15.75 16.81
CA SER A 357 -23.91 -17.11 16.89
C SER A 357 -22.38 -17.06 16.96
N HIS A 358 -21.76 -18.06 17.61
CA HIS A 358 -20.29 -18.17 17.71
C HIS A 358 -19.57 -18.10 16.35
N LYS A 359 -20.24 -18.51 15.26
CA LYS A 359 -19.69 -18.45 13.90
C LYS A 359 -19.72 -17.05 13.30
N LYS A 360 -20.71 -16.22 13.64
CA LYS A 360 -20.93 -14.88 13.07
C LYS A 360 -20.41 -13.76 13.95
N PHE A 361 -20.31 -13.97 15.26
CA PHE A 361 -19.87 -12.95 16.20
C PHE A 361 -18.49 -12.35 15.86
N PRO A 362 -17.45 -13.13 15.50
CA PRO A 362 -16.17 -12.53 15.14
C PRO A 362 -16.24 -11.70 13.84
N ALA A 363 -17.08 -12.11 12.88
CA ALA A 363 -17.33 -11.31 11.67
C ALA A 363 -18.07 -10.00 12.00
N LEU A 364 -19.02 -10.03 12.94
CA LEU A 364 -19.66 -8.80 13.43
C LEU A 364 -18.66 -7.85 14.08
N CYS A 365 -17.77 -8.35 14.94
CA CYS A 365 -16.73 -7.54 15.56
C CYS A 365 -15.81 -6.89 14.51
N LEU A 366 -15.40 -7.65 13.48
CA LEU A 366 -14.59 -7.14 12.38
C LEU A 366 -15.32 -6.05 11.57
N ALA A 367 -16.61 -6.26 11.26
CA ALA A 367 -17.41 -5.27 10.55
C ALA A 367 -17.56 -3.97 11.35
N LEU A 368 -17.86 -4.07 12.66
CA LEU A 368 -17.97 -2.92 13.55
C LEU A 368 -16.64 -2.19 13.70
N PHE A 369 -15.54 -2.92 13.84
CA PHE A 369 -14.19 -2.34 13.83
C PHE A 369 -13.96 -1.53 12.55
N GLY A 370 -14.17 -2.12 11.37
CA GLY A 370 -13.99 -1.42 10.10
C GLY A 370 -14.89 -0.19 9.96
N ILE A 371 -16.16 -0.26 10.37
CA ILE A 371 -17.10 0.86 10.32
C ILE A 371 -16.65 2.00 11.25
N ILE A 372 -16.28 1.69 12.49
CA ILE A 372 -15.81 2.69 13.47
C ILE A 372 -14.57 3.39 12.91
N ILE A 373 -13.57 2.65 12.43
CA ILE A 373 -12.35 3.23 11.87
C ILE A 373 -12.65 4.09 10.63
N ALA A 374 -13.48 3.62 9.70
CA ALA A 374 -13.83 4.38 8.50
C ALA A 374 -14.57 5.69 8.85
N ILE A 375 -15.55 5.64 9.77
CA ILE A 375 -16.31 6.84 10.18
C ILE A 375 -15.41 7.80 10.97
N SER A 376 -14.69 7.31 11.98
CA SER A 376 -13.79 8.14 12.80
C SER A 376 -12.69 8.76 11.94
N GLY A 377 -12.13 7.99 11.00
CA GLY A 377 -11.10 8.48 10.08
C GLY A 377 -11.65 9.53 9.12
N MET A 378 -12.87 9.34 8.60
CA MET A 378 -13.55 10.36 7.80
C MET A 378 -13.78 11.67 8.55
N VAL A 379 -14.24 11.59 9.79
CA VAL A 379 -14.42 12.77 10.65
C VAL A 379 -13.08 13.45 10.89
N LEU A 380 -12.02 12.68 11.15
CA LEU A 380 -10.68 13.22 11.38
C LEU A 380 -10.13 13.93 10.13
N LEU A 381 -10.25 13.32 8.95
CA LEU A 381 -9.79 13.90 7.69
C LEU A 381 -10.52 15.22 7.38
N ILE A 382 -11.83 15.29 7.65
CA ILE A 382 -12.62 16.52 7.45
C ILE A 382 -12.23 17.60 8.47
N THR A 383 -12.01 17.24 9.73
CA THR A 383 -11.72 18.20 10.81
C THR A 383 -10.27 18.69 10.79
N ASN A 384 -9.31 17.84 10.42
CA ASN A 384 -7.89 18.16 10.32
C ASN A 384 -7.44 18.62 8.93
N SER A 385 -8.35 18.82 7.97
CA SER A 385 -8.01 19.31 6.62
C SER A 385 -7.22 20.63 6.62
N ASN A 386 -7.19 21.37 7.73
CA ASN A 386 -6.44 22.62 7.89
C ASN A 386 -5.10 22.48 8.65
N ASN A 387 -4.83 21.32 9.25
CA ASN A 387 -3.62 21.01 10.03
C ASN A 387 -2.87 19.83 9.41
N VAL A 388 -2.75 19.81 8.08
CA VAL A 388 -1.93 18.80 7.42
C VAL A 388 -0.49 19.03 7.87
N ASP A 389 0.08 18.06 8.59
CA ASP A 389 1.46 18.08 9.05
C ASP A 389 2.37 18.50 7.89
N THR A 390 3.24 19.48 8.12
CA THR A 390 4.17 19.98 7.12
C THR A 390 5.12 18.85 6.70
N CYS A 391 4.91 18.30 5.51
CA CYS A 391 5.85 17.36 4.93
C CYS A 391 7.16 18.08 4.61
N SER A 392 8.30 17.44 4.89
CA SER A 392 9.60 17.98 4.50
C SER A 392 9.79 17.75 3.00
N HIS A 393 9.26 18.66 2.18
CA HIS A 393 9.28 18.57 0.71
C HIS A 393 10.69 18.66 0.16
N GLY A 394 11.27 17.56 -0.37
CA GLY A 394 12.56 17.56 -1.09
C GLY A 394 13.73 18.22 -0.34
N ASN A 395 13.52 18.51 0.94
CA ASN A 395 14.38 19.25 1.82
C ASN A 395 15.06 18.20 2.67
N GLU A 396 16.38 18.15 2.52
CA GLU A 396 17.19 17.25 3.31
C GLU A 396 16.98 17.51 4.81
N PRO A 397 16.83 16.44 5.61
CA PRO A 397 16.66 16.59 7.04
C PRO A 397 17.78 17.43 7.67
N PRO A 398 17.51 18.25 8.69
CA PRO A 398 18.52 19.15 9.28
C PRO A 398 19.80 18.43 9.75
N TYR A 399 19.67 17.18 10.23
CA TYR A 399 20.80 16.35 10.66
C TYR A 399 21.71 15.87 9.53
N CYS A 400 21.31 16.05 8.27
CA CYS A 400 22.20 15.78 7.13
C CYS A 400 23.24 16.88 6.91
N PHE A 401 23.04 18.07 7.50
CA PHE A 401 23.94 19.21 7.38
C PHE A 401 24.87 19.43 8.58
N THR A 402 24.59 18.80 9.72
CA THR A 402 25.33 18.99 10.98
C THR A 402 26.77 18.44 10.96
N ASN A 403 27.13 17.62 9.97
CA ASN A 403 28.51 17.14 9.77
C ASN A 403 29.35 18.02 8.83
N VAL A 404 28.81 19.13 8.29
CA VAL A 404 29.56 20.01 7.37
C VAL A 404 30.40 21.06 8.11
N THR A 405 30.23 21.21 9.42
CA THR A 405 30.92 22.26 10.23
C THR A 405 32.10 21.78 11.07
N THR A 406 32.58 20.54 10.91
CA THR A 406 33.74 20.01 11.66
C THR A 406 34.84 19.41 10.76
N GLY A 407 34.94 19.86 9.51
CA GLY A 407 36.06 19.55 8.60
C GLY A 407 37.13 20.61 8.61
#